data_AF-A0A2S8X8H4-F1
#
_entry.id   AF-A0A2S8X8H4-F1
#
_cell.length_a   1.000
_cell.length_b   1.000
_cell.length_c   1.000
_cell.angle_alpha   90.00
_cell.angle_beta   90.00
_cell.angle_gamma   90.00
#
_symmetry.space_group_name_H-M   'P 1'
#
loop_
_entity.id
_entity.type
_entity.pdbx_description
1 polymer ?
#
loop_
_entity_poly.entity_id
_entity_poly.type
_entity_poly.pdbx_seq_one_letter_code
_entity_poly.pdbx_strand_id
1 'polypeptide(L)'
;MRLPKSKFGSVIILNNNNIKVGVSNKEGQLGFVFSRGGLREGSGRKSIGVTKKISLTLTEDMWGEIENHCTEHKLSRSEAIRNIIESFYS
;
A
#
# COMPACT_ATOMS: atom_id res chain seq x y z
N MET A 1 33.51 28.66 -3.45
CA MET A 1 33.84 27.57 -2.49
C MET A 1 32.60 27.32 -1.63
N ARG A 2 31.86 26.22 -1.84
CA ARG A 2 30.62 25.88 -1.09
C ARG A 2 30.99 24.97 0.09
N LEU A 3 30.65 25.41 1.31
CA LEU A 3 30.77 24.64 2.54
C LEU A 3 29.77 23.46 2.55
N PRO A 4 30.09 22.32 3.18
CA PRO A 4 29.24 21.15 3.20
C PRO A 4 28.02 21.37 4.10
N LYS A 5 26.82 20.97 3.63
CA LYS A 5 25.64 20.90 4.50
C LYS A 5 25.79 19.74 5.48
N SER A 6 26.03 20.09 6.74
CA SER A 6 25.90 19.23 7.91
C SER A 6 24.51 18.56 7.94
N LYS A 7 24.50 17.22 7.87
CA LYS A 7 23.36 16.37 8.21
C LYS A 7 23.31 16.26 9.73
N PHE A 8 22.51 17.07 10.40
CA PHE A 8 22.11 16.81 11.78
C PHE A 8 20.69 17.30 12.01
N GLY A 9 19.72 16.46 11.66
CA GLY A 9 18.39 16.53 12.26
C GLY A 9 18.47 15.82 13.61
N SER A 10 18.33 16.57 14.70
CA SER A 10 18.27 16.01 16.04
C SER A 10 16.98 15.20 16.20
N VAL A 11 17.12 13.89 16.44
CA VAL A 11 16.02 13.01 16.85
C VAL A 11 16.05 12.95 18.37
N ILE A 12 15.07 13.56 19.03
CA ILE A 12 14.87 13.39 20.47
C ILE A 12 14.08 12.09 20.66
N ILE A 13 14.72 11.09 21.26
CA ILE A 13 14.11 9.79 21.57
C ILE A 13 13.62 9.84 23.02
N LEU A 14 12.30 9.84 23.21
CA LEU A 14 11.66 9.63 24.51
C LEU A 14 10.96 8.26 24.47
N ASN A 15 11.43 7.30 25.27
CA ASN A 15 10.73 6.02 25.52
C ASN A 15 9.33 6.35 26.09
N ASN A 16 8.19 5.81 25.67
CA ASN A 16 7.89 4.45 25.22
C ASN A 16 6.76 4.38 24.16
N ASN A 17 6.51 5.42 23.37
CA ASN A 17 5.59 5.36 22.22
C ASN A 17 6.16 6.21 21.07
N ASN A 18 6.65 5.56 20.02
CA ASN A 18 7.38 6.17 18.92
C ASN A 18 6.53 7.16 18.10
N ILE A 19 6.54 8.44 18.46
CA ILE A 19 5.97 9.52 17.66
C ILE A 19 7.10 10.15 16.83
N LYS A 20 7.02 10.01 15.50
CA LYS A 20 7.91 10.74 14.57
C LYS A 20 7.34 12.13 14.34
N VAL A 21 7.95 13.12 14.98
CA VAL A 21 7.64 14.54 14.78
C VAL A 21 8.61 15.10 13.74
N GLY A 22 8.07 15.59 12.62
CA GLY A 22 8.85 16.29 11.60
C GLY A 22 8.65 17.80 11.72
N VAL A 23 9.73 18.56 11.54
CA VAL A 23 9.66 20.02 11.43
C VAL A 23 9.12 20.36 10.04
N SER A 24 7.92 20.96 9.97
CA SER A 24 7.35 21.42 8.70
C SER A 24 8.06 22.71 8.28
N ASN A 25 8.46 22.83 7.01
CA ASN A 25 9.24 23.95 6.46
C ASN A 25 8.46 25.29 6.36
N LYS A 26 7.42 25.48 7.17
CA LYS A 26 6.69 26.74 7.29
C LYS A 26 6.44 27.00 8.77
N GLU A 27 7.18 27.95 9.30
CA GLU A 27 6.84 28.74 10.51
C GLU A 27 6.36 27.92 11.72
N GLY A 28 7.23 27.06 12.24
CA GLY A 28 7.14 26.59 13.64
C GLY A 28 6.02 25.61 13.97
N GLN A 29 5.28 25.08 12.99
CA GLN A 29 4.24 24.09 13.25
C GLN A 29 4.78 22.65 13.21
N LEU A 30 4.53 21.89 14.29
CA LEU A 30 4.87 20.46 14.37
C LEU A 30 3.90 19.66 13.49
N GLY A 31 4.43 18.99 12.45
CA GLY A 31 3.65 18.12 11.59
C GLY A 31 3.71 16.67 12.07
N PHE A 32 2.55 16.08 12.39
CA PHE A 32 2.47 14.65 12.64
C PHE A 32 2.40 13.91 11.29
N VAL A 33 3.47 13.19 10.95
CA VAL A 33 3.53 12.39 9.72
C VAL A 33 2.97 11.01 9.99
N PHE A 34 1.67 10.80 9.74
CA PHE A 34 1.04 9.49 9.80
C PHE A 34 1.34 8.70 8.52
N SER A 35 2.53 8.10 8.46
CA SER A 35 2.83 7.10 7.42
C SER A 35 2.04 5.83 7.75
N ARG A 36 0.87 5.62 7.14
CA ARG A 36 0.26 4.28 7.09
C ARG A 36 1.16 3.39 6.22
N GLY A 37 2.20 2.84 6.83
CA GLY A 37 3.21 1.97 6.22
C GLY A 37 4.60 2.61 6.20
N GLY A 38 5.44 2.29 7.19
CA GLY A 38 6.85 2.64 7.16
C GLY A 38 7.62 1.68 6.24
N LEU A 39 8.54 2.20 5.43
CA LEU A 39 9.56 1.37 4.77
C LEU A 39 10.33 0.61 5.85
N ARG A 40 10.11 -0.70 5.93
CA ARG A 40 11.02 -1.65 6.59
C ARG A 40 11.52 -2.61 5.53
N GLU A 41 12.80 -2.97 5.54
CA GLU A 41 13.27 -4.13 4.78
C GLU A 41 12.41 -5.33 5.19
N GLY A 42 11.74 -5.95 4.22
CA GLY A 42 10.78 -7.03 4.47
C GLY A 42 9.32 -6.63 4.71
N SER A 43 8.94 -5.35 4.57
CA SER A 43 7.52 -4.92 4.69
C SER A 43 6.66 -5.17 3.45
N GLY A 44 7.22 -5.76 2.40
CA GLY A 44 6.48 -6.23 1.23
C GLY A 44 6.33 -7.75 1.29
N ARG A 45 5.10 -8.27 1.25
CA ARG A 45 4.90 -9.62 0.69
C ARG A 45 5.55 -9.60 -0.70
N LYS A 46 6.32 -10.65 -1.06
CA LYS A 46 6.88 -10.77 -2.42
C LYS A 46 5.78 -10.42 -3.41
N SER A 47 6.02 -9.42 -4.25
CA SER A 47 5.05 -9.05 -5.28
C SER A 47 4.85 -10.26 -6.19
N ILE A 48 3.63 -10.80 -6.22
CA ILE A 48 3.26 -11.91 -7.11
C ILE A 48 3.45 -11.51 -8.58
N GLY A 49 3.38 -10.21 -8.87
CA GLY A 49 3.65 -9.62 -10.18
C GLY A 49 3.37 -8.13 -10.18
N VAL A 50 3.10 -7.57 -11.37
CA VAL A 50 2.73 -6.16 -11.55
C VAL A 50 1.21 -6.02 -11.50
N THR A 51 0.70 -5.20 -10.57
CA THR A 51 -0.74 -4.89 -10.52
C THR A 51 -1.08 -3.75 -11.46
N LYS A 52 -2.04 -3.97 -12.36
CA LYS A 52 -2.69 -2.93 -13.17
C LYS A 52 -4.17 -2.84 -12.77
N LYS A 53 -4.68 -1.63 -12.54
CA LYS A 53 -6.11 -1.41 -12.27
C LYS A 53 -6.84 -1.36 -13.61
N ILE A 54 -7.87 -2.17 -13.74
CA ILE A 54 -8.76 -2.19 -14.90
C ILE A 54 -10.18 -1.93 -14.43
N SER A 55 -10.97 -1.26 -15.28
CA SER A 55 -12.42 -1.21 -15.15
C SER A 55 -12.99 -2.28 -16.06
N LEU A 56 -13.92 -3.08 -15.55
CA LEU A 56 -14.59 -4.13 -16.31
C LEU A 56 -16.09 -3.84 -16.29
N THR A 57 -16.74 -3.97 -17.45
CA THR A 57 -18.19 -3.85 -17.58
C THR A 57 -18.72 -5.19 -18.03
N LEU A 58 -19.57 -5.80 -17.21
CA LEU A 58 -20.27 -7.06 -17.46
C LEU A 58 -21.76 -6.85 -17.21
N THR A 59 -22.59 -7.81 -17.63
CA THR A 59 -24.00 -7.84 -17.24
C THR A 59 -24.15 -8.09 -15.74
N GLU A 60 -25.30 -7.71 -15.18
CA GLU A 60 -25.62 -7.94 -13.77
C GLU A 60 -25.56 -9.43 -13.43
N ASP A 61 -26.10 -10.29 -14.29
CA ASP A 61 -26.08 -11.74 -14.11
C ASP A 61 -24.65 -12.28 -13.98
N MET A 62 -23.71 -11.79 -14.80
CA MET A 62 -22.31 -12.21 -14.72
C MET A 62 -21.60 -11.68 -13.48
N TRP A 63 -21.96 -10.48 -13.00
CA TRP A 63 -21.47 -10.02 -11.71
C TRP A 63 -21.98 -10.90 -10.58
N GLY A 64 -23.26 -11.30 -10.62
CA GLY A 64 -23.86 -12.23 -9.66
C GLY A 64 -23.12 -13.58 -9.61
N GLU A 65 -22.82 -14.17 -10.77
CA GLU A 65 -22.05 -15.42 -10.85
C GLU A 65 -20.64 -15.29 -10.24
N ILE A 66 -19.94 -14.17 -10.53
CA ILE A 66 -18.61 -13.92 -9.95
C ILE A 66 -18.69 -13.77 -8.44
N GLU A 67 -19.70 -13.05 -7.93
CA GLU A 67 -19.89 -12.84 -6.49
C GLU A 67 -20.23 -14.15 -5.78
N ASN A 68 -21.14 -14.96 -6.34
CA ASN A 68 -21.49 -16.28 -5.84
C ASN A 68 -20.23 -17.16 -5.72
N HIS A 69 -19.45 -17.26 -6.80
CA HIS A 69 -18.19 -18.00 -6.81
C HIS A 69 -17.20 -17.48 -5.75
N CYS A 70 -17.08 -16.15 -5.58
CA CYS A 70 -16.24 -15.57 -4.53
C CYS A 70 -16.71 -15.98 -3.12
N THR A 71 -18.01 -15.97 -2.87
CA THR A 71 -18.56 -16.35 -1.56
C THR A 71 -18.41 -17.84 -1.25
N GLU A 72 -18.66 -18.71 -2.23
CA GLU A 72 -18.55 -20.16 -2.09
C GLU A 72 -17.10 -20.58 -1.79
N HIS A 73 -16.15 -20.03 -2.56
CA HIS A 73 -14.73 -20.39 -2.44
C HIS A 73 -13.94 -19.51 -1.47
N LYS A 74 -14.58 -18.53 -0.81
CA LYS A 74 -13.96 -17.54 0.10
C LYS A 74 -12.78 -16.79 -0.56
N LEU A 75 -12.93 -16.47 -1.84
CA LEU A 75 -11.92 -15.77 -2.63
C LEU A 75 -12.22 -14.28 -2.71
N SER A 76 -11.18 -13.48 -2.90
CA SER A 76 -11.38 -12.08 -3.29
C SER A 76 -11.77 -11.99 -4.78
N ARG A 77 -12.54 -10.95 -5.15
CA ARG A 77 -12.91 -10.70 -6.56
C ARG A 77 -11.70 -10.63 -7.49
N SER A 78 -10.61 -10.00 -7.04
CA SER A 78 -9.38 -9.89 -7.84
C SER A 78 -8.63 -11.22 -7.97
N GLU A 79 -8.83 -12.14 -7.04
CA GLU A 79 -8.28 -13.50 -7.10
C GLU A 79 -9.11 -14.41 -7.99
N ALA A 80 -10.44 -14.36 -7.89
CA ALA A 80 -11.31 -15.06 -8.82
C ALA A 80 -11.04 -14.65 -10.28
N ILE A 81 -10.99 -13.35 -10.56
CA ILE A 81 -10.69 -12.83 -11.91
C ILE A 81 -9.29 -13.24 -12.36
N ARG A 82 -8.29 -13.23 -11.47
CA ARG A 82 -6.94 -13.68 -11.80
C ARG A 82 -6.94 -15.16 -12.20
N ASN A 83 -7.57 -16.02 -11.43
CA ASN A 83 -7.62 -17.46 -11.70
C ASN A 83 -8.31 -17.75 -13.05
N ILE A 84 -9.37 -17.03 -13.38
CA ILE A 84 -10.05 -17.14 -14.69
C ILE A 84 -9.08 -16.75 -15.81
N ILE A 85 -8.39 -15.62 -15.69
CA ILE A 85 -7.41 -15.17 -16.70
C ILE A 85 -6.26 -16.18 -16.83
N GLU A 86 -5.72 -16.66 -15.72
CA GLU A 86 -4.64 -17.66 -15.71
C GLU A 86 -5.07 -18.97 -16.35
N SER A 87 -6.30 -19.44 -16.09
CA SER A 87 -6.85 -20.66 -16.72
C SER A 87 -7.06 -20.56 -18.23
N PHE A 88 -7.14 -19.34 -18.78
CA PHE A 88 -7.31 -19.13 -20.21
C PHE A 88 -5.97 -19.12 -20.95
N TYR A 89 -4.91 -18.60 -20.31
CA TYR A 89 -3.57 -18.48 -20.91
C TYR A 89 -2.61 -19.60 -20.55
N SER A 90 -2.94 -20.43 -19.56
CA SER A 90 -2.12 -21.55 -19.08
C SER A 90 -2.69 -22.90 -19.47
#